data_AF-A0A9D1GMF2-F1
#
_entry.id   AF-A0A9D1GMF2-F1
#
_cell.length_a   1.000
_cell.length_b   1.000
_cell.length_c   1.000
_cell.angle_alpha   90.00
_cell.angle_beta   90.00
_cell.angle_gamma   90.00
#
_symmetry.space_group_name_H-M   'P 1'
#
loop_
_entity.id
_entity.type
_entity.pdbx_description
1 polymer ?
#
loop_
_entity_poly.entity_id
_entity_poly.type
_entity_poly.pdbx_seq_one_letter_code
_entity_poly.pdbx_strand_id
1 'polypeptide(L)'
;MAQELFKQKEKTQVRTAGKELVRQVSDACPYCGKIIKGTEEFCPHCGRPLAPYCTFCGAEVPPGEEFCPECGMSRAGVVCPRCGTINARAYCRNCNEPLTPAARKEVERAKKDPVYLKAAELAVRMAELQQLMDDTPEGGLIDIGGDGSESPKPARELPPDILRLKEMLASVQSGGPAPARPDPAPKQQAAPAKTRSKRKSKAELQAEYEKMKAELNSTLEHMVPPAGSTPQEQRNYYSARRISVIQKVKSNNPVAWVCNYCGCWHNKPSECCEPWHGGTWIYEDKTITVTKEL
;
A
#
# COMPACT_ATOMS: atom_id res chain seq x y z
N MET A 1 54.10 15.31 -1.53
CA MET A 1 54.12 16.14 -2.77
C MET A 1 53.07 15.70 -3.81
N ALA A 2 53.11 14.47 -4.35
CA ALA A 2 52.11 14.05 -5.35
C ALA A 2 50.67 13.92 -4.80
N GLN A 3 50.52 13.49 -3.54
CA GLN A 3 49.21 13.39 -2.87
C GLN A 3 48.63 14.75 -2.45
N GLU A 4 49.48 15.74 -2.12
CA GLU A 4 49.05 17.14 -1.88
C GLU A 4 48.51 17.79 -3.16
N LEU A 5 49.17 17.57 -4.30
CA LEU A 5 48.78 18.11 -5.59
C LEU A 5 47.45 17.50 -6.09
N PHE A 6 47.16 16.25 -5.71
CA PHE A 6 45.89 15.59 -6.01
C PHE A 6 44.73 16.17 -5.19
N LYS A 7 44.93 16.37 -3.88
CA LYS A 7 43.97 17.04 -2.99
C LYS A 7 43.75 18.51 -3.33
N GLN A 8 44.77 19.20 -3.84
CA GLN A 8 44.64 20.56 -4.35
C GLN A 8 43.85 20.57 -5.66
N LYS A 9 44.09 19.64 -6.61
CA LYS A 9 43.28 19.51 -7.83
C LYS A 9 41.80 19.20 -7.56
N GLU A 10 41.49 18.34 -6.58
CA GLU A 10 40.10 18.12 -6.14
C GLU A 10 39.48 19.38 -5.52
N LYS A 11 40.19 20.09 -4.65
CA LYS A 11 39.68 21.35 -4.05
C LYS A 11 39.48 22.47 -5.08
N THR A 12 40.27 22.51 -6.15
CA THR A 12 40.12 23.51 -7.22
C THR A 12 39.02 23.14 -8.20
N GLN A 13 38.82 21.85 -8.52
CA GLN A 13 37.70 21.40 -9.37
C GLN A 13 36.34 21.53 -8.69
N VAL A 14 36.27 21.38 -7.36
CA VAL A 14 35.02 21.58 -6.60
C VAL A 14 34.65 23.07 -6.48
N ARG A 15 35.58 24.01 -6.73
CA ARG A 15 35.33 25.47 -6.62
C ARG A 15 35.02 26.17 -7.95
N THR A 16 35.12 25.52 -9.10
CA THR A 16 34.91 26.16 -10.42
C THR A 16 33.90 25.46 -11.33
N ALA A 17 32.95 24.72 -10.75
CA ALA A 17 31.76 24.22 -11.46
C ALA A 17 30.46 25.00 -11.11
N GLY A 18 30.59 26.19 -10.53
CA GLY A 18 29.50 27.16 -10.41
C GLY A 18 29.45 28.06 -11.64
N LYS A 19 29.15 27.52 -12.82
CA LYS A 19 28.74 28.36 -13.96
C LYS A 19 27.29 28.76 -13.71
N GLU A 20 27.13 30.00 -13.27
CA GLU A 20 25.87 30.68 -13.04
C GLU A 20 25.04 30.71 -14.34
N LEU A 21 24.18 29.71 -14.53
CA LEU A 21 23.01 29.86 -15.39
C LEU A 21 22.05 30.79 -14.64
N VAL A 22 22.08 32.06 -15.03
CA VAL A 22 21.13 33.08 -14.57
C VAL A 22 19.72 32.57 -14.84
N ARG A 23 19.06 32.12 -13.78
CA ARG A 23 17.69 31.64 -13.78
C ARG A 23 16.84 32.86 -14.09
N GLN A 24 16.22 32.91 -15.28
CA GLN A 24 15.06 33.78 -15.49
C GLN A 24 13.94 33.21 -14.61
N VAL A 25 13.94 33.59 -13.35
CA VAL A 25 12.89 33.27 -12.40
C VAL A 25 11.70 34.13 -12.81
N SER A 26 10.83 33.58 -13.65
CA SER A 26 9.48 34.11 -13.72
C SER A 26 8.83 33.86 -12.37
N ASP A 27 8.34 34.93 -11.72
CA ASP A 27 7.59 34.81 -10.46
C ASP A 27 6.32 33.96 -10.63
N ALA A 28 5.90 33.64 -11.87
CA ALA A 28 4.78 32.76 -12.17
C ALA A 28 5.22 31.39 -12.71
N CYS A 29 4.46 30.35 -12.34
CA CYS A 29 4.62 29.02 -12.89
C CYS A 29 4.22 28.99 -14.39
N PRO A 30 5.07 28.46 -15.29
CA PRO A 30 4.79 28.44 -16.73
C PRO A 30 3.60 27.54 -17.12
N TYR A 31 3.13 26.69 -16.21
CA TYR A 31 2.06 25.74 -16.49
C TYR A 31 0.69 26.12 -15.93
N CYS A 32 0.64 26.88 -14.83
CA CYS A 32 -0.62 27.25 -14.19
C CYS A 32 -0.77 28.75 -13.92
N GLY A 33 0.25 29.56 -14.24
CA GLY A 33 0.25 31.02 -14.10
C GLY A 33 0.27 31.55 -12.67
N LYS A 34 0.20 30.68 -11.65
CA LYS A 34 0.23 31.10 -10.24
C LYS A 34 1.64 31.47 -9.81
N ILE A 35 1.72 32.43 -8.89
CA ILE A 35 2.98 32.95 -8.37
C ILE A 35 3.70 31.89 -7.53
N ILE A 36 5.01 31.77 -7.70
CA ILE A 36 5.91 30.82 -7.02
C ILE A 36 7.09 31.58 -6.42
N LYS A 37 7.72 31.02 -5.37
CA LYS A 37 8.87 31.68 -4.71
C LYS A 37 10.19 31.48 -5.46
N GLY A 38 10.15 30.75 -6.59
CA GLY A 38 11.27 30.59 -7.53
C GLY A 38 12.34 29.58 -7.10
N THR A 39 12.31 29.10 -5.86
CA THR A 39 13.26 28.11 -5.34
C THR A 39 12.75 26.68 -5.39
N GLU A 40 11.45 26.46 -5.61
CA GLU A 40 10.87 25.12 -5.58
C GLU A 40 11.24 24.28 -6.81
N GLU A 41 11.48 22.97 -6.61
CA GLU A 41 11.68 22.00 -7.71
C GLU A 41 10.36 21.62 -8.39
N PHE A 42 9.24 21.75 -7.66
CA PHE A 42 7.88 21.47 -8.14
C PHE A 42 6.98 22.65 -7.79
N CYS A 43 6.06 23.00 -8.69
CA CYS A 43 5.07 24.03 -8.40
C CYS A 43 4.14 23.58 -7.27
N PRO A 44 4.00 24.35 -6.16
CA PRO A 44 3.13 23.97 -5.04
C PRO A 44 1.64 23.98 -5.41
N HIS A 45 1.27 24.62 -6.52
CA HIS A 45 -0.13 24.73 -6.94
C HIS A 45 -0.58 23.68 -7.94
N CYS A 46 0.28 23.30 -8.90
CA CYS A 46 -0.08 22.34 -9.95
C CYS A 46 0.76 21.05 -9.93
N GLY A 47 1.79 20.96 -9.07
CA GLY A 47 2.63 19.78 -8.90
C GLY A 47 3.60 19.48 -10.05
N ARG A 48 3.61 20.30 -11.12
CA ARG A 48 4.51 20.10 -12.27
C ARG A 48 5.95 20.51 -11.93
N PRO A 49 6.95 19.82 -12.49
CA PRO A 49 8.35 20.09 -12.22
C PRO A 49 8.80 21.42 -12.83
N LEU A 50 9.53 22.20 -12.04
CA LEU A 50 10.18 23.47 -12.42
C LEU A 50 11.70 23.32 -12.57
N ALA A 51 12.21 22.13 -12.29
CA ALA A 51 13.63 21.82 -12.39
C ALA A 51 14.16 21.94 -13.84
N PRO A 52 15.43 22.36 -14.02
CA PRO A 52 16.10 22.41 -15.33
C PRO A 52 16.57 21.03 -15.82
N TYR A 53 16.33 19.98 -15.05
CA TYR A 53 16.69 18.60 -15.38
C TYR A 53 15.44 17.72 -15.43
N CYS A 54 15.55 16.59 -16.12
CA CYS A 54 14.49 15.62 -16.27
C CYS A 54 14.26 14.87 -14.95
N THR A 55 13.05 14.96 -14.41
CA THR A 55 12.70 14.29 -13.16
C THR A 55 12.61 12.76 -13.28
N PHE A 56 12.61 12.23 -14.51
CA PHE A 56 12.57 10.79 -14.80
C PHE A 56 13.96 10.14 -14.94
N CYS A 57 14.87 10.73 -15.72
CA CYS A 57 16.21 10.18 -15.97
C CYS A 57 17.36 11.00 -15.41
N GLY A 58 17.15 12.27 -15.07
CA GLY A 58 18.16 13.15 -14.46
C GLY A 58 18.98 13.97 -15.46
N ALA A 59 18.81 13.73 -16.76
CA ALA A 59 19.47 14.51 -17.80
C ALA A 59 19.07 16.00 -17.78
N GLU A 60 19.98 16.89 -18.16
CA GLU A 60 19.65 18.30 -18.35
C GLU A 60 18.64 18.45 -19.49
N VAL A 61 17.66 19.33 -19.31
CA VAL A 61 16.64 19.61 -20.31
C VAL A 61 16.71 21.08 -20.69
N PRO A 62 17.01 21.40 -21.97
CA PRO A 62 17.07 22.78 -22.42
C PRO A 62 15.76 23.55 -22.11
N PRO A 63 15.85 24.87 -21.91
CA PRO A 63 14.66 25.70 -21.72
C PRO A 63 13.78 25.64 -22.99
N GLY A 64 12.46 25.59 -22.81
CA GLY A 64 11.49 25.54 -23.91
C GLY A 64 11.16 24.14 -24.42
N GLU A 65 11.97 23.12 -24.13
CA GLU A 65 11.67 21.74 -24.55
C GLU A 65 10.50 21.16 -23.74
N GLU A 66 9.53 20.53 -24.42
CA GLU A 66 8.39 19.85 -23.79
C GLU A 66 8.69 18.41 -23.37
N PHE A 67 9.64 17.77 -24.07
CA PHE A 67 10.07 16.38 -23.86
C PHE A 67 11.57 16.32 -23.55
N CYS A 68 11.97 15.35 -22.74
CA CYS A 68 13.38 15.12 -22.47
C CYS A 68 14.06 14.50 -23.70
N PRO A 69 15.17 15.06 -24.21
CA PRO A 69 15.87 14.52 -25.38
C PRO A 69 16.50 13.15 -25.11
N GLU A 70 16.86 12.86 -23.85
CA GLU A 70 17.50 11.59 -23.47
C GLU A 70 16.51 10.44 -23.28
N CYS A 71 15.38 10.67 -22.60
CA CYS A 71 14.44 9.60 -22.24
C CYS A 71 13.06 9.71 -22.89
N GLY A 72 12.80 10.77 -23.66
CA GLY A 72 11.53 11.01 -24.36
C GLY A 72 10.35 11.33 -23.43
N MET A 73 10.55 11.38 -22.11
CA MET A 73 9.46 11.66 -21.17
C MET A 73 9.05 13.12 -21.19
N SER A 74 7.75 13.38 -21.15
CA SER A 74 7.20 14.73 -21.09
C SER A 74 7.49 15.42 -19.75
N ARG A 75 7.87 16.70 -19.79
CA ARG A 75 8.04 17.54 -18.60
C ARG A 75 6.73 17.84 -17.89
N ALA A 76 5.62 17.76 -18.61
CA ALA A 76 4.28 17.89 -18.04
C ALA A 76 3.94 16.78 -17.05
N GLY A 77 4.67 15.66 -17.06
CA GLY A 77 4.38 14.46 -16.28
C GLY A 77 3.58 13.42 -17.08
N VAL A 78 3.28 12.31 -16.43
CA VAL A 78 2.58 11.16 -17.00
C VAL A 78 1.36 10.82 -16.16
N VAL A 79 0.22 10.61 -16.82
CA VAL A 79 -1.02 10.15 -16.19
C VAL A 79 -0.89 8.64 -15.95
N CYS A 80 -1.13 8.21 -14.71
CA CYS A 80 -1.13 6.78 -14.39
C CYS A 80 -2.35 6.11 -15.03
N PRO A 81 -2.18 5.06 -15.86
CA PRO A 81 -3.30 4.38 -16.50
C PRO A 81 -4.17 3.62 -15.50
N ARG A 82 -3.63 3.27 -14.33
CA ARG A 82 -4.34 2.49 -13.30
C ARG A 82 -5.25 3.33 -12.41
N CYS A 83 -4.87 4.57 -12.09
CA CYS A 83 -5.61 5.41 -11.13
C CYS A 83 -5.81 6.87 -11.55
N GLY A 84 -5.40 7.26 -12.76
CA GLY A 84 -5.58 8.62 -13.29
C GLY A 84 -4.72 9.70 -12.63
N THR A 85 -3.91 9.37 -11.62
CA THR A 85 -3.05 10.36 -10.96
C THR A 85 -1.94 10.85 -11.90
N ILE A 86 -1.70 12.16 -11.97
CA ILE A 86 -0.56 12.75 -12.70
C ILE A 86 0.72 12.60 -11.86
N ASN A 87 1.81 12.15 -12.49
CA ASN A 87 3.09 11.91 -11.83
C ASN A 87 4.24 12.55 -12.61
N ALA A 88 5.18 13.14 -11.89
CA ALA A 88 6.43 13.66 -12.45
C ALA A 88 7.62 12.70 -12.19
N ARG A 89 7.35 11.47 -11.77
CA ARG A 89 8.36 10.45 -11.43
C ARG A 89 8.01 9.13 -12.11
N ALA A 90 8.98 8.21 -12.13
CA ALA A 90 8.89 6.97 -12.89
C ALA A 90 7.83 5.98 -12.36
N TYR A 91 7.42 6.12 -11.10
CA TYR A 91 6.39 5.32 -10.44
C TYR A 91 5.23 6.20 -10.00
N CYS A 92 4.02 5.63 -9.99
CA CYS A 92 2.84 6.33 -9.51
C CYS A 92 2.87 6.56 -7.99
N ARG A 93 2.69 7.80 -7.55
CA ARG A 93 2.70 8.17 -6.12
C ARG A 93 1.55 7.55 -5.31
N ASN A 94 0.42 7.28 -5.96
CA ASN A 94 -0.77 6.73 -5.30
C ASN A 94 -0.75 5.20 -5.24
N CYS A 95 -0.14 4.59 -6.25
CA CYS A 95 -0.49 3.22 -6.61
C CYS A 95 0.72 2.36 -7.00
N ASN A 96 1.91 2.97 -6.99
CA ASN A 96 3.22 2.41 -7.34
C ASN A 96 3.33 1.78 -8.74
N GLU A 97 2.39 2.03 -9.64
CA GLU A 97 2.46 1.56 -11.03
C GLU A 97 3.74 2.08 -11.73
N PRO A 98 4.54 1.23 -12.39
CA PRO A 98 5.72 1.65 -13.16
C PRO A 98 5.30 2.31 -14.48
N LEU A 99 5.44 3.63 -14.55
CA LEU A 99 4.92 4.45 -15.65
C LEU A 99 5.89 4.51 -16.84
N THR A 100 7.19 4.49 -16.57
CA THR A 100 8.22 4.62 -17.62
C THR A 100 8.81 3.27 -18.03
N PRO A 101 9.39 3.18 -19.24
CA PRO A 101 10.14 1.99 -19.66
C PRO A 101 11.28 1.63 -18.69
N ALA A 102 11.98 2.64 -18.15
CA ALA A 102 13.04 2.43 -17.16
C ALA A 102 12.49 1.82 -15.86
N ALA A 103 11.34 2.32 -15.35
CA ALA A 103 10.68 1.73 -14.17
C ALA A 103 10.28 0.28 -14.41
N ARG A 104 9.66 -0.03 -15.56
CA ARG A 104 9.29 -1.42 -15.89
C ARG A 104 10.50 -2.36 -15.94
N LYS A 105 11.63 -1.92 -16.51
CA LYS A 105 12.88 -2.69 -16.48
C LYS A 105 13.40 -2.92 -15.06
N GLU A 106 13.30 -1.94 -14.18
CA GLU A 106 13.71 -2.11 -12.77
C GLU A 106 12.80 -3.07 -12.00
N VAL A 107 11.48 -3.08 -12.28
CA VAL A 107 10.56 -4.08 -11.73
C VAL A 107 10.94 -5.49 -12.19
N GLU A 108 11.27 -5.68 -13.48
CA GLU A 108 11.73 -6.97 -13.98
C GLU A 108 13.07 -7.41 -13.38
N ARG A 109 13.95 -6.45 -13.06
CA ARG A 109 15.19 -6.72 -12.33
C ARG A 109 14.90 -7.14 -10.89
N ALA A 110 14.00 -6.45 -10.20
CA ALA A 110 13.61 -6.77 -8.83
C ALA A 110 13.03 -8.18 -8.72
N LYS A 111 12.19 -8.62 -9.67
CA LYS A 111 11.66 -9.99 -9.72
C LYS A 111 12.73 -11.09 -9.77
N LYS A 112 13.94 -10.78 -10.22
CA LYS A 112 15.08 -11.71 -10.32
C LYS A 112 16.08 -11.56 -9.19
N ASP A 113 15.86 -10.60 -8.30
CA ASP A 113 16.78 -10.24 -7.22
C ASP A 113 16.54 -11.16 -6.01
N PRO A 114 17.49 -12.05 -5.67
CA PRO A 114 17.28 -13.03 -4.60
C PRO A 114 17.12 -12.36 -3.22
N VAL A 115 17.73 -11.20 -3.00
CA VAL A 115 17.61 -10.46 -1.74
C VAL A 115 16.18 -9.93 -1.59
N TYR A 116 15.63 -9.35 -2.67
CA TYR A 116 14.24 -8.89 -2.70
C TYR A 116 13.24 -10.04 -2.54
N LEU A 117 13.44 -11.15 -3.25
CA LEU A 117 12.56 -12.32 -3.14
C LEU A 117 12.55 -12.90 -1.72
N LYS A 118 13.73 -13.01 -1.09
CA LYS A 118 13.85 -13.46 0.30
C LYS A 118 13.14 -12.50 1.27
N ALA A 119 13.31 -11.19 1.10
CA ALA A 119 12.65 -10.20 1.94
C ALA A 119 11.12 -10.25 1.77
N ALA A 120 10.62 -10.42 0.54
CA ALA A 120 9.19 -10.58 0.27
C ALA A 120 8.62 -11.86 0.90
N GLU A 121 9.36 -12.97 0.86
CA GLU A 121 8.97 -14.21 1.50
C GLU A 121 8.89 -14.07 3.04
N LEU A 122 9.91 -13.47 3.66
CA LEU A 122 9.93 -13.20 5.10
C LEU A 122 8.75 -12.31 5.51
N ALA A 123 8.46 -11.28 4.73
CA ALA A 123 7.33 -10.38 4.94
C ALA A 123 5.98 -11.12 4.92
N VAL A 124 5.76 -12.03 3.98
CA VAL A 124 4.54 -12.84 3.92
C VAL A 124 4.43 -13.76 5.14
N ARG A 125 5.51 -14.47 5.49
CA ARG A 125 5.52 -15.35 6.68
C ARG A 125 5.26 -14.57 7.97
N MET A 126 5.82 -13.37 8.10
CA MET A 126 5.56 -12.49 9.22
C MET A 126 4.10 -12.06 9.30
N ALA A 127 3.46 -11.75 8.15
CA ALA A 127 2.04 -11.43 8.12
C ALA A 127 1.16 -12.64 8.51
N GLU A 128 1.53 -13.85 8.10
CA GLU A 128 0.87 -15.09 8.52
C GLU A 128 1.01 -15.34 10.03
N LEU A 129 2.21 -15.15 10.60
CA LEU A 129 2.43 -15.26 12.04
C LEU A 129 1.60 -14.25 12.83
N GLN A 130 1.54 -13.01 12.35
CA GLN A 130 0.70 -11.98 12.96
C GLN A 130 -0.78 -12.41 12.96
N GLN A 131 -1.26 -12.96 11.85
CA GLN A 131 -2.64 -13.46 11.76
C GLN A 131 -2.90 -14.61 12.74
N LEU A 132 -1.96 -15.56 12.88
CA LEU A 132 -2.06 -16.66 13.84
C LEU A 132 -2.11 -16.15 15.30
N MET A 133 -1.36 -15.09 15.60
CA MET A 133 -1.38 -14.44 16.89
C MET A 133 -2.72 -13.77 17.18
N ASP A 134 -3.30 -13.08 16.20
CA ASP A 134 -4.61 -12.41 16.33
C ASP A 134 -5.78 -13.42 16.44
N ASP A 135 -5.63 -14.61 15.85
CA ASP A 135 -6.60 -15.71 15.92
C ASP A 135 -6.47 -16.52 17.24
N THR A 136 -5.37 -16.37 17.98
CA THR A 136 -5.15 -17.07 19.26
C THR A 136 -5.72 -16.25 20.43
N PRO A 137 -6.75 -16.74 21.16
CA PRO A 137 -7.32 -16.03 22.29
C PRO A 137 -6.30 -15.82 23.41
N GLU A 138 -6.43 -14.70 24.12
CA GLU A 138 -5.56 -14.32 25.22
C GLU A 138 -5.86 -15.16 26.46
N GLY A 139 -5.06 -16.21 26.70
CA GLY A 139 -5.20 -17.08 27.89
C GLY A 139 -5.38 -18.56 27.58
N GLY A 140 -4.52 -19.14 26.73
CA GLY A 140 -4.63 -20.53 26.29
C GLY A 140 -4.74 -21.58 27.40
N LEU A 141 -5.97 -21.94 27.77
CA LEU A 141 -6.47 -23.29 28.05
C LEU A 141 -8.00 -23.20 28.16
N ILE A 142 -8.72 -23.87 27.28
CA ILE A 142 -10.12 -24.22 27.56
C ILE A 142 -10.17 -25.74 27.44
N ASP A 143 -10.41 -26.39 28.58
CA ASP A 143 -10.71 -27.81 28.63
C ASP A 143 -11.98 -28.05 27.80
N ILE A 144 -11.86 -28.78 26.69
CA ILE A 144 -13.04 -29.38 26.03
C ILE A 144 -13.41 -30.60 26.88
N GLY A 145 -14.11 -30.29 27.97
CA GLY A 145 -14.56 -31.25 28.97
C GLY A 145 -15.34 -30.55 30.08
N GLY A 146 -16.17 -29.57 29.72
CA GLY A 146 -17.00 -28.83 30.66
C GLY A 146 -17.95 -27.91 29.91
N ASP A 147 -19.23 -28.12 30.15
CA ASP A 147 -20.40 -27.30 29.86
C ASP A 147 -20.27 -25.84 30.34
N GLY A 148 -19.39 -25.06 29.70
CA GLY A 148 -19.23 -23.64 29.96
C GLY A 148 -19.98 -22.79 28.95
N SER A 149 -21.31 -22.70 29.08
CA SER A 149 -22.12 -21.70 28.39
C SER A 149 -21.85 -20.31 28.97
N GLU A 150 -20.76 -19.67 28.58
CA GLU A 150 -20.55 -18.24 28.83
C GLU A 150 -21.14 -17.47 27.65
N SER A 151 -22.33 -16.90 27.87
CA SER A 151 -23.08 -16.17 26.86
C SER A 151 -22.36 -14.85 26.54
N PRO A 152 -22.09 -14.54 25.25
CA PRO A 152 -21.69 -13.19 24.86
C PRO A 152 -22.84 -12.22 25.20
N LYS A 153 -22.51 -11.02 25.70
CA LYS A 153 -23.50 -9.93 25.81
C LYS A 153 -24.20 -9.78 24.45
N PRO A 154 -25.54 -9.76 24.37
CA PRO A 154 -26.22 -9.84 23.10
C PRO A 154 -25.94 -8.57 22.30
N ALA A 155 -25.18 -8.72 21.21
CA ALA A 155 -25.34 -7.83 20.08
C ALA A 155 -26.83 -7.85 19.74
N ARG A 156 -27.48 -6.68 19.72
CA ARG A 156 -28.90 -6.59 19.38
C ARG A 156 -29.03 -7.14 17.96
N GLU A 157 -29.52 -8.38 17.85
CA GLU A 157 -29.57 -9.11 16.59
C GLU A 157 -30.33 -8.27 15.56
N LEU A 158 -29.80 -8.23 14.34
CA LEU A 158 -30.46 -7.55 13.24
C LEU A 158 -31.87 -8.15 13.10
N PRO A 159 -32.92 -7.32 13.06
CA PRO A 159 -34.28 -7.79 12.81
C PRO A 159 -34.34 -8.77 11.62
N PRO A 160 -35.17 -9.82 11.69
CA PRO A 160 -35.16 -10.93 10.73
C PRO A 160 -35.48 -10.52 9.29
N ASP A 161 -36.21 -9.42 9.11
CA ASP A 161 -36.46 -8.75 7.84
C ASP A 161 -35.20 -8.13 7.24
N ILE A 162 -34.32 -7.53 8.05
CA ILE A 162 -33.03 -6.99 7.61
C ILE A 162 -32.05 -8.11 7.26
N LEU A 163 -32.05 -9.21 8.01
CA LEU A 163 -31.25 -10.40 7.70
C LEU A 163 -31.68 -11.02 6.36
N ARG A 164 -32.99 -11.19 6.16
CA ARG A 164 -33.55 -11.68 4.91
C ARG A 164 -33.23 -10.76 3.72
N LEU A 165 -33.27 -9.44 3.93
CA LEU A 165 -32.91 -8.47 2.90
C LEU A 165 -31.41 -8.55 2.54
N LYS A 166 -30.51 -8.70 3.53
CA LYS A 166 -29.08 -8.93 3.29
C LYS A 166 -28.85 -10.19 2.47
N GLU A 167 -29.54 -11.28 2.78
CA GLU A 167 -29.44 -12.57 2.08
C GLU A 167 -29.96 -12.46 0.63
N MET A 168 -31.07 -11.76 0.42
CA MET A 168 -31.61 -11.49 -0.93
C MET A 168 -30.68 -10.60 -1.76
N LEU A 169 -30.09 -9.55 -1.16
CA LEU A 169 -29.14 -8.66 -1.85
C LEU A 169 -27.82 -9.36 -2.18
N ALA A 170 -27.33 -10.23 -1.29
CA ALA A 170 -26.18 -11.08 -1.55
C ALA A 170 -26.42 -12.06 -2.72
N SER A 171 -27.65 -12.55 -2.85
CA SER A 171 -28.06 -13.43 -3.96
C SER A 171 -28.20 -12.70 -5.30
N VAL A 172 -28.47 -11.40 -5.29
CA VAL A 172 -28.55 -10.57 -6.51
C VAL A 172 -27.16 -10.13 -6.98
N GLN A 173 -26.25 -9.85 -6.05
CA GLN A 173 -24.87 -9.44 -6.38
C GLN A 173 -24.01 -10.59 -6.94
N SER A 174 -24.39 -11.85 -6.71
CA SER A 174 -23.69 -13.02 -7.22
C SER A 174 -24.20 -13.54 -8.58
N GLY A 175 -25.27 -12.96 -9.14
CA GLY A 175 -25.86 -13.42 -10.41
C GLY A 175 -26.45 -14.83 -10.29
N GLY A 176 -27.75 -14.94 -10.01
CA GLY A 176 -28.41 -16.23 -9.78
C GLY A 176 -28.21 -17.25 -10.92
N PRO A 177 -27.97 -18.54 -10.61
CA PRO A 177 -27.76 -19.57 -11.62
C PRO A 177 -29.08 -20.14 -12.17
N ALA A 178 -29.03 -20.59 -13.43
CA ALA A 178 -30.06 -21.42 -14.06
C ALA A 178 -30.28 -22.75 -13.27
N PRO A 179 -31.47 -23.38 -13.36
CA PRO A 179 -31.75 -24.60 -12.61
C PRO A 179 -30.86 -25.77 -13.06
N ALA A 180 -30.14 -26.36 -12.11
CA ALA A 180 -29.26 -27.51 -12.32
C ALA A 180 -30.06 -28.81 -12.59
N ARG A 181 -29.56 -29.62 -13.53
CA ARG A 181 -29.94 -31.03 -13.68
C ARG A 181 -29.33 -31.84 -12.53
N PRO A 182 -29.95 -32.95 -12.09
CA PRO A 182 -29.38 -33.77 -11.02
C PRO A 182 -28.17 -34.55 -11.55
N ASP A 183 -26.97 -34.16 -11.09
CA ASP A 183 -25.76 -34.97 -11.24
C ASP A 183 -25.74 -36.13 -10.21
N PRO A 184 -25.11 -37.27 -10.55
CA PRO A 184 -25.13 -38.46 -9.71
C PRO A 184 -24.29 -38.29 -8.45
N ALA A 185 -24.71 -39.00 -7.39
CA ALA A 185 -24.22 -38.91 -6.02
C ALA A 185 -22.68 -38.93 -5.89
N PRO A 186 -22.10 -38.11 -4.98
CA PRO A 186 -20.66 -38.09 -4.75
C PRO A 186 -20.22 -39.35 -4.00
N LYS A 187 -19.25 -40.07 -4.59
CA LYS A 187 -18.52 -41.13 -3.90
C LYS A 187 -17.75 -40.53 -2.72
N GLN A 188 -17.99 -41.07 -1.53
CA GLN A 188 -17.24 -40.76 -0.32
C GLN A 188 -15.75 -41.07 -0.55
N GLN A 189 -14.93 -40.04 -0.75
CA GLN A 189 -13.49 -40.16 -0.60
C GLN A 189 -13.16 -39.88 0.86
N ALA A 190 -12.41 -40.80 1.48
CA ALA A 190 -11.98 -40.70 2.86
C ALA A 190 -11.22 -39.38 3.10
N ALA A 191 -11.57 -38.69 4.19
CA ALA A 191 -10.88 -37.48 4.62
C ALA A 191 -9.38 -37.76 4.81
N PRO A 192 -8.48 -36.89 4.35
CA PRO A 192 -7.06 -37.04 4.64
C PRO A 192 -6.84 -36.96 6.16
N ALA A 193 -5.98 -37.84 6.67
CA ALA A 193 -5.64 -37.94 8.08
C ALA A 193 -5.20 -36.56 8.62
N LYS A 194 -5.88 -36.08 9.66
CA LYS A 194 -5.54 -34.84 10.36
C LYS A 194 -4.20 -35.04 11.09
N THR A 195 -3.10 -34.66 10.46
CA THR A 195 -1.82 -34.48 11.16
C THR A 195 -2.04 -33.40 12.22
N ARG A 196 -2.00 -33.78 13.51
CA ARG A 196 -2.08 -32.83 14.64
C ARG A 196 -0.85 -31.93 14.59
N SER A 197 -0.95 -30.80 13.89
CA SER A 197 0.05 -29.74 13.97
C SER A 197 0.08 -29.23 15.41
N LYS A 198 1.28 -29.20 16.00
CA LYS A 198 1.51 -28.80 17.39
C LYS A 198 1.06 -27.34 17.52
N ARG A 199 0.00 -27.07 18.30
CA ARG A 199 -0.49 -25.70 18.53
C ARG A 199 0.58 -24.92 19.28
N LYS A 200 1.15 -23.88 18.65
CA LYS A 200 2.09 -22.94 19.28
C LYS A 200 1.32 -21.96 20.14
N SER A 201 1.89 -21.59 21.28
CA SER A 201 1.39 -20.52 22.15
C SER A 201 1.64 -19.13 21.52
N LYS A 202 0.88 -18.12 21.95
CA LYS A 202 1.06 -16.72 21.53
C LYS A 202 2.49 -16.22 21.78
N ALA A 203 3.12 -16.66 22.88
CA ALA A 203 4.51 -16.32 23.20
C ALA A 203 5.52 -16.96 22.24
N GLU A 204 5.32 -18.23 21.87
CA GLU A 204 6.15 -18.91 20.87
C GLU A 204 6.03 -18.25 19.49
N LEU A 205 4.80 -17.87 19.09
CA LEU A 205 4.55 -17.15 17.84
C LEU A 205 5.22 -15.77 17.83
N GLN A 206 5.16 -15.02 18.93
CA GLN A 206 5.84 -13.72 19.05
C GLN A 206 7.36 -13.86 18.92
N ALA A 207 7.96 -14.86 19.58
CA ALA A 207 9.40 -15.09 19.51
C ALA A 207 9.86 -15.44 18.09
N GLU A 208 9.06 -16.23 17.36
CA GLU A 208 9.30 -16.55 15.96
C GLU A 208 9.17 -15.31 15.06
N TYR A 209 8.16 -14.47 15.30
CA TYR A 209 7.96 -13.21 14.60
C TYR A 209 9.16 -12.26 14.77
N GLU A 210 9.64 -12.06 16.00
CA GLU A 210 10.80 -11.19 16.26
C GLU A 210 12.07 -11.72 15.60
N LYS A 211 12.27 -13.05 15.58
CA LYS A 211 13.38 -13.67 14.85
C LYS A 211 13.28 -13.41 13.34
N MET A 212 12.11 -13.60 12.74
CA MET A 212 11.89 -13.33 11.30
C MET A 212 12.04 -11.84 10.97
N LYS A 213 11.57 -10.96 11.86
CA LYS A 213 11.74 -9.51 11.73
C LYS A 213 13.20 -9.10 11.75
N ALA A 214 14.01 -9.68 12.62
CA ALA A 214 15.46 -9.44 12.64
C ALA A 214 16.13 -9.91 11.34
N GLU A 215 15.74 -11.08 10.82
CA GLU A 215 16.24 -11.60 9.54
C GLU A 215 15.80 -10.71 8.36
N LEU A 216 14.56 -10.22 8.37
CA LEU A 216 14.04 -9.30 7.38
C LEU A 216 14.86 -8.01 7.38
N ASN A 217 15.03 -7.37 8.55
CA ASN A 217 15.82 -6.15 8.67
C ASN A 217 17.24 -6.32 8.13
N SER A 218 17.91 -7.43 8.49
CA SER A 218 19.24 -7.76 7.95
C SER A 218 19.21 -7.95 6.42
N THR A 219 18.15 -8.55 5.88
CA THR A 219 17.99 -8.70 4.42
C THR A 219 17.77 -7.35 3.73
N LEU A 220 17.03 -6.42 4.35
CA LEU A 220 16.80 -5.07 3.83
C LEU A 220 18.10 -4.26 3.73
N GLU A 221 19.05 -4.44 4.66
CA GLU A 221 20.35 -3.75 4.64
C GLU A 221 21.19 -4.09 3.40
N HIS A 222 20.97 -5.27 2.82
CA HIS A 222 21.66 -5.70 1.60
C HIS A 222 20.98 -5.22 0.31
N MET A 223 19.79 -4.61 0.39
CA MET A 223 19.09 -4.04 -0.77
C MET A 223 19.59 -2.63 -1.08
N VAL A 224 20.81 -2.55 -1.60
CA VAL A 224 21.47 -1.29 -1.97
C VAL A 224 21.51 -1.15 -3.50
N PRO A 225 21.20 0.03 -4.06
CA PRO A 225 21.32 0.28 -5.49
C PRO A 225 22.78 0.11 -5.97
N PRO A 226 23.00 -0.23 -7.25
CA PRO A 226 24.35 -0.38 -7.80
C PRO A 226 25.23 0.86 -7.56
N ALA A 227 26.52 0.64 -7.28
CA ALA A 227 27.48 1.72 -7.10
C ALA A 227 27.55 2.63 -8.33
N GLY A 228 27.57 3.95 -8.13
CA GLY A 228 27.57 4.94 -9.20
C GLY A 228 26.20 5.24 -9.83
N SER A 229 25.12 4.64 -9.31
CA SER A 229 23.77 4.96 -9.76
C SER A 229 23.40 6.42 -9.50
N THR A 230 22.76 7.05 -10.47
CA THR A 230 22.21 8.42 -10.35
C THR A 230 21.09 8.47 -9.30
N PRO A 231 20.76 9.65 -8.74
CA PRO A 231 19.64 9.77 -7.80
C PRO A 231 18.31 9.23 -8.36
N GLN A 232 18.07 9.38 -9.67
CA GLN A 232 16.88 8.88 -10.37
C GLN A 232 16.87 7.35 -10.41
N GLU A 233 18.00 6.73 -10.73
CA GLU A 233 18.14 5.27 -10.73
C GLU A 233 18.01 4.69 -9.32
N GLN A 234 18.62 5.31 -8.31
CA GLN A 234 18.46 4.89 -6.92
C GLN A 234 16.97 4.93 -6.49
N ARG A 235 16.26 6.01 -6.82
CA ARG A 235 14.81 6.09 -6.56
C ARG A 235 14.03 4.99 -7.28
N ASN A 236 14.37 4.71 -8.54
CA ASN A 236 13.72 3.66 -9.31
C ASN A 236 14.01 2.26 -8.73
N TYR A 237 15.24 2.03 -8.26
CA TYR A 237 15.66 0.80 -7.62
C TYR A 237 14.83 0.50 -6.37
N TYR A 238 14.69 1.48 -5.46
CA TYR A 238 13.88 1.33 -4.25
C TYR A 238 12.40 1.22 -4.54
N SER A 239 11.87 2.04 -5.48
CA SER A 239 10.45 2.01 -5.84
C SER A 239 10.03 0.68 -6.48
N ALA A 240 10.94 0.03 -7.22
CA ALA A 240 10.75 -1.31 -7.79
C ALA A 240 10.68 -2.42 -6.74
N ARG A 241 11.31 -2.19 -5.58
CA ARG A 241 11.53 -3.17 -4.50
C ARG A 241 10.70 -2.86 -3.25
N ARG A 242 9.57 -2.16 -3.41
CA ARG A 242 8.61 -1.97 -2.32
C ARG A 242 7.92 -3.29 -2.03
N ILE A 243 8.11 -3.80 -0.81
CA ILE A 243 7.49 -5.04 -0.37
C ILE A 243 6.09 -4.72 0.15
N SER A 244 5.07 -5.23 -0.53
CA SER A 244 3.68 -5.12 -0.11
C SER A 244 3.16 -6.45 0.41
N VAL A 245 2.63 -6.47 1.63
CA VAL A 245 1.97 -7.63 2.23
C VAL A 245 0.47 -7.41 2.31
N ILE A 246 -0.26 -8.49 2.12
CA ILE A 246 -1.71 -8.50 2.29
C ILE A 246 -2.01 -8.90 3.73
N GLN A 247 -2.64 -8.01 4.49
CA GLN A 247 -3.02 -8.24 5.87
C GLN A 247 -4.54 -8.31 6.01
N LYS A 248 -5.02 -9.27 6.80
CA LYS A 248 -6.42 -9.33 7.22
C LYS A 248 -6.56 -8.53 8.50
N VAL A 249 -7.31 -7.44 8.45
CA VAL A 249 -7.56 -6.58 9.61
C VAL A 249 -9.04 -6.61 9.95
N LYS A 250 -9.35 -6.67 11.25
CA LYS A 250 -10.71 -6.49 11.76
C LYS A 250 -11.07 -5.01 11.61
N SER A 251 -12.06 -4.73 10.78
CA SER A 251 -12.61 -3.40 10.57
C SER A 251 -13.96 -3.32 11.23
N ASN A 252 -14.14 -2.27 12.04
CA ASN A 252 -15.38 -1.98 12.74
C ASN A 252 -16.13 -0.87 11.99
N ASN A 253 -16.82 -1.24 10.91
CA ASN A 253 -17.51 -0.26 10.07
C ASN A 253 -18.95 -0.04 10.58
N PRO A 254 -19.39 1.24 10.68
CA PRO A 254 -20.78 1.53 11.00
C PRO A 254 -21.67 1.03 9.86
N VAL A 255 -22.66 0.19 10.21
CA VAL A 255 -23.63 -0.36 9.26
C VAL A 255 -24.91 0.45 9.25
N ALA A 256 -25.31 0.94 10.41
CA ALA A 256 -26.51 1.75 10.55
C ALA A 256 -26.44 2.61 11.80
N TRP A 257 -27.16 3.71 11.77
CA TRP A 257 -27.44 4.54 12.92
C TRP A 257 -28.92 4.39 13.29
N VAL A 258 -29.18 3.94 14.51
CA VAL A 258 -30.54 3.78 15.03
C VAL A 258 -30.93 5.03 15.80
N CYS A 259 -31.95 5.74 15.33
CA CYS A 259 -32.42 6.97 15.96
C CYS A 259 -33.09 6.69 17.31
N ASN A 260 -32.79 7.52 18.32
CA ASN A 260 -33.43 7.40 19.64
C ASN A 260 -34.91 7.85 19.64
N TYR A 261 -35.31 8.72 18.70
CA TYR A 261 -36.66 9.26 18.62
C TYR A 261 -37.62 8.35 17.84
N CYS A 262 -37.30 8.05 16.57
CA CYS A 262 -38.19 7.25 15.72
C CYS A 262 -37.91 5.74 15.75
N GLY A 263 -36.75 5.31 16.27
CA GLY A 263 -36.33 3.91 16.27
C GLY A 263 -35.95 3.35 14.90
N CYS A 264 -36.01 4.14 13.83
CA CYS A 264 -35.64 3.72 12.48
C CYS A 264 -34.11 3.63 12.31
N TRP A 265 -33.72 2.81 11.33
CA TRP A 265 -32.33 2.57 10.95
C TRP A 265 -31.97 3.46 9.76
N HIS A 266 -30.92 4.26 9.89
CA HIS A 266 -30.43 5.18 8.86
C HIS A 266 -28.99 4.85 8.48
N ASN A 267 -28.54 5.25 7.28
CA ASN A 267 -27.13 5.14 6.93
C ASN A 267 -26.31 6.26 7.61
N LYS A 268 -26.93 7.43 7.79
CA LYS A 268 -26.34 8.57 8.51
C LYS A 268 -27.42 9.34 9.28
N PRO A 269 -27.07 10.03 10.38
CA PRO A 269 -28.05 10.74 11.21
C PRO A 269 -28.89 11.75 10.43
N SER A 270 -28.30 12.43 9.43
CA SER A 270 -28.95 13.46 8.61
C SER A 270 -30.15 12.98 7.79
N GLU A 271 -30.35 11.66 7.64
CA GLU A 271 -31.50 11.08 6.93
C GLU A 271 -32.74 10.95 7.82
N CYS A 272 -32.61 11.21 9.12
CA CYS A 272 -33.72 11.19 10.06
C CYS A 272 -34.49 12.52 10.06
N CYS A 273 -35.77 12.46 10.40
CA CYS A 273 -36.63 13.63 10.59
C CYS A 273 -36.17 14.47 11.79
N GLU A 274 -35.70 13.82 12.87
CA GLU A 274 -35.26 14.48 14.10
C GLU A 274 -33.87 14.00 14.55
N PRO A 275 -32.80 14.37 13.84
CA PRO A 275 -31.45 13.91 14.14
C PRO A 275 -30.89 14.44 15.47
N TRP A 276 -31.43 15.55 16.00
CA TRP A 276 -30.97 16.20 17.24
C TRP A 276 -31.27 15.41 18.51
N HIS A 277 -32.21 14.46 18.49
CA HIS A 277 -32.45 13.53 19.60
C HIS A 277 -31.37 12.44 19.72
N GLY A 278 -30.40 12.42 18.80
CA GLY A 278 -29.30 11.48 18.81
C GLY A 278 -29.73 10.06 18.43
N GLY A 279 -28.78 9.15 18.52
CA GLY A 279 -28.95 7.76 18.13
C GLY A 279 -27.68 6.96 18.32
N THR A 280 -27.79 5.65 18.18
CA THR A 280 -26.71 4.70 18.42
C THR A 280 -26.22 4.10 17.11
N TRP A 281 -24.90 4.14 16.89
CA TRP A 281 -24.29 3.44 15.77
C TRP A 281 -24.23 1.93 16.04
N ILE A 282 -24.73 1.17 15.08
CA ILE A 282 -24.58 -0.27 14.99
C ILE A 282 -23.41 -0.53 14.05
N TYR A 283 -22.44 -1.29 14.55
CA TYR A 283 -21.27 -1.68 13.79
C TYR A 283 -21.31 -3.17 13.47
N GLU A 284 -20.65 -3.55 12.38
CA GLU A 284 -20.46 -4.95 11.99
C GLU A 284 -18.96 -5.20 11.87
N ASP A 285 -18.48 -6.15 12.67
CA ASP A 285 -17.11 -6.61 12.58
C ASP A 285 -16.92 -7.35 11.25
N LYS A 286 -16.08 -6.78 10.38
CA LYS A 286 -15.71 -7.39 9.11
C LYS A 286 -14.21 -7.54 9.03
N THR A 287 -13.76 -8.73 8.64
CA THR A 287 -12.36 -8.93 8.26
C THR A 287 -12.18 -8.41 6.84
N ILE A 288 -11.47 -7.29 6.70
CA ILE A 288 -11.11 -6.74 5.39
C ILE A 288 -9.65 -7.07 5.07
N THR A 289 -9.34 -7.10 3.79
CA THR A 289 -8.01 -7.34 3.27
C THR A 289 -7.37 -6.02 2.87
N VAL A 290 -6.27 -5.66 3.50
CA VAL A 290 -5.54 -4.40 3.26
C VAL A 290 -4.14 -4.70 2.78
N THR A 291 -3.71 -4.03 1.72
CA THR A 291 -2.31 -4.05 1.28
C THR A 291 -1.51 -3.06 2.13
N LYS A 292 -0.58 -3.57 2.93
CA LYS A 292 0.36 -2.78 3.72
C LYS A 292 1.75 -2.88 3.10
N GLU A 293 2.41 -1.75 2.95
CA GLU A 293 3.80 -1.70 2.49
C GLU A 293 4.74 -1.70 3.71
N LEU A 294 5.86 -2.41 3.57
CA LEU A 294 6.93 -2.48 4.57
C LEU A 294 8.00 -1.41 4.31
#